data_AF-A0A842ZTW7-F1
#
_entry.id   AF-A0A842ZTW7-F1
#
_cell.length_a   1.000
_cell.length_b   1.000
_cell.length_c   1.000
_cell.angle_alpha   90.00
_cell.angle_beta   90.00
_cell.angle_gamma   90.00
#
_symmetry.space_group_name_H-M   'P 1'
#
loop_
_entity.id
_entity.type
_entity.pdbx_description
1 polymer ?
#
loop_
_entity_poly.entity_id
_entity_poly.type
_entity_poly.pdbx_seq_one_letter_code
_entity_poly.pdbx_strand_id
1 'polypeptide(L)'
;MNTKKILGIFICMLVMTMIPVAAGATADTSKNPEQSKLGWTFVQGIITQPTFENGGALMSFRCIFVHYSTKGIGEHQSGILHMMQRLIVPGDFHGIIGNNFIIARFPGTLM
;
A
#
# COMPACT_ATOMS: atom_id res chain seq x y z
N MET A 1 49.65 3.79 -5.04
CA MET A 1 48.31 4.38 -5.28
C MET A 1 48.00 5.33 -4.14
N ASN A 2 47.88 6.64 -4.41
CA ASN A 2 47.80 7.66 -3.35
C ASN A 2 46.48 7.55 -2.58
N THR A 3 46.55 7.32 -1.27
CA THR A 3 45.41 7.21 -0.33
C THR A 3 44.43 8.37 -0.44
N LYS A 4 44.92 9.57 -0.80
CA LYS A 4 44.09 10.76 -1.07
C LYS A 4 43.13 10.59 -2.26
N LYS A 5 43.54 9.84 -3.31
CA LYS A 5 42.71 9.58 -4.49
C LYS A 5 41.62 8.52 -4.22
N ILE A 6 41.95 7.52 -3.39
CA ILE A 6 41.00 6.48 -2.98
C ILE A 6 39.89 7.10 -2.12
N LEU A 7 40.26 7.97 -1.17
CA LEU A 7 39.28 8.66 -0.30
C LEU A 7 38.31 9.53 -1.12
N GLY A 8 38.80 10.23 -2.14
CA GLY A 8 37.97 11.04 -3.04
C GLY A 8 36.95 10.20 -3.81
N ILE A 9 37.33 9.01 -4.28
CA ILE A 9 36.43 8.08 -4.98
C ILE A 9 35.34 7.56 -4.03
N PHE A 10 35.73 7.20 -2.80
CA PHE A 10 34.77 6.73 -1.78
C PHE A 10 33.75 7.81 -1.42
N ILE A 11 34.18 9.07 -1.25
CA ILE A 11 33.26 10.19 -0.98
C ILE A 11 32.32 10.42 -2.17
N CYS A 12 32.83 10.36 -3.41
CA CYS A 12 32.02 10.55 -4.61
C CYS A 12 30.98 9.43 -4.79
N MET A 13 31.34 8.18 -4.52
CA MET A 13 30.39 7.06 -4.49
C MET A 13 29.35 7.21 -3.38
N LEU A 14 29.73 7.69 -2.19
CA LEU A 14 28.82 7.90 -1.07
C LEU A 14 27.75 8.97 -1.40
N VAL A 15 28.14 10.06 -2.04
CA VAL A 15 27.22 11.13 -2.48
C VAL A 15 26.25 10.63 -3.56
N MET A 16 26.71 9.80 -4.50
CA MET A 16 25.85 9.17 -5.52
C MET A 16 24.83 8.19 -4.91
N THR A 17 25.17 7.50 -3.82
CA THR A 17 24.24 6.57 -3.14
C THR A 17 23.16 7.25 -2.31
N MET A 18 23.24 8.57 -2.08
CA MET A 18 22.19 9.35 -1.41
C MET A 18 21.04 9.78 -2.35
N ILE A 19 21.13 9.50 -3.66
CA ILE A 19 20.13 9.89 -4.68
C ILE A 19 19.10 8.77 -4.98
N PRO A 20 18.72 7.88 -4.04
CA PRO A 20 17.41 7.24 -4.17
C PRO A 20 16.64 7.24 -2.85
N VAL A 21 16.36 8.42 -2.27
CA VAL A 21 15.40 8.54 -1.15
C VAL A 21 14.45 9.74 -1.30
N ALA A 22 14.24 10.22 -2.53
CA ALA A 22 13.16 11.19 -2.83
C ALA A 22 11.95 10.57 -3.56
N ALA A 23 12.06 9.31 -4.00
CA ALA A 23 10.95 8.58 -4.64
C ALA A 23 10.26 7.55 -3.71
N GLY A 24 10.76 7.36 -2.49
CA GLY A 24 10.21 6.43 -1.49
C GLY A 24 10.00 7.03 -0.10
N ALA A 25 10.21 8.34 0.04
CA ALA A 25 9.94 9.10 1.26
C ALA A 25 8.69 9.96 1.07
N THR A 26 7.57 9.35 0.68
CA THR A 26 6.34 9.79 1.31
C THR A 26 6.46 9.31 2.75
N ALA A 27 6.63 10.28 3.64
CA ALA A 27 6.39 10.09 5.05
C ALA A 27 4.90 9.77 5.22
N ASP A 28 4.52 8.54 4.88
CA ASP A 28 3.22 7.99 5.22
C ASP A 28 3.29 7.59 6.70
N THR A 29 3.19 8.64 7.50
CA THR A 29 2.25 8.71 8.61
C THR A 29 1.26 7.56 8.49
N SER A 30 1.17 6.73 9.53
CA SER A 30 0.15 5.70 9.71
C SER A 30 -1.26 6.27 9.45
N LYS A 31 -1.63 6.38 8.19
CA LYS A 31 -2.93 6.74 7.69
C LYS A 31 -3.44 5.48 7.07
N ASN A 32 -4.35 4.84 7.79
CA ASN A 32 -5.33 3.99 7.16
C ASN A 32 -5.80 4.73 5.88
N PRO A 33 -5.64 4.15 4.67
CA PRO A 33 -5.92 4.85 3.43
C PRO A 33 -7.28 5.54 3.52
N GLU A 34 -7.31 6.86 3.35
CA GLU A 34 -8.53 7.63 3.52
C GLU A 34 -9.50 7.22 2.42
N GLN A 35 -10.59 6.56 2.80
CA GLN A 35 -11.62 6.15 1.86
C GLN A 35 -12.43 7.36 1.43
N SER A 36 -12.20 7.88 0.21
CA SER A 36 -13.17 8.79 -0.39
C SER A 36 -14.42 8.02 -0.80
N LYS A 37 -15.60 8.66 -0.68
CA LYS A 37 -16.90 8.02 -0.99
C LYS A 37 -17.18 7.88 -2.50
N LEU A 38 -16.39 8.53 -3.36
CA LEU A 38 -16.65 8.61 -4.80
C LEU A 38 -15.65 7.76 -5.58
N GLY A 39 -16.12 6.61 -6.08
CA GLY A 39 -15.33 5.71 -6.93
C GLY A 39 -15.52 4.24 -6.56
N TRP A 40 -14.65 3.40 -7.08
CA TRP A 40 -14.53 2.01 -6.65
C TRP A 40 -13.08 1.60 -6.56
N THR A 41 -12.79 0.70 -5.63
CA THR A 41 -11.50 0.05 -5.48
C THR A 41 -11.66 -1.45 -5.71
N PHE A 42 -10.72 -2.01 -6.44
CA PHE A 42 -10.48 -3.44 -6.56
C PHE A 42 -9.19 -3.79 -5.81
N VAL A 43 -9.20 -4.85 -5.02
CA VAL A 43 -8.03 -5.37 -4.30
C VAL A 43 -7.87 -6.85 -4.61
N GLN A 44 -6.62 -7.28 -4.74
CA GLN A 44 -6.26 -8.68 -4.91
C GLN A 44 -4.92 -8.98 -4.23
N GLY A 45 -4.87 -10.03 -3.41
CA GLY A 45 -3.60 -10.54 -2.89
C GLY A 45 -3.69 -11.26 -1.57
N ILE A 46 -2.55 -11.37 -0.90
CA ILE A 46 -2.33 -12.16 0.31
C ILE A 46 -2.52 -11.27 1.54
N ILE A 47 -3.34 -11.74 2.47
CA ILE A 47 -3.71 -11.02 3.69
C ILE A 47 -3.55 -11.91 4.92
N THR A 48 -3.49 -11.31 6.10
CA THR A 48 -3.71 -12.03 7.35
C THR A 48 -5.16 -12.50 7.46
N GLN A 49 -5.45 -13.29 8.49
CA GLN A 49 -6.82 -13.66 8.82
C GLN A 49 -7.71 -12.41 8.92
N PRO A 50 -8.80 -12.30 8.14
CA PRO A 50 -9.73 -11.19 8.22
C PRO A 50 -10.52 -11.25 9.54
N THR A 51 -10.81 -10.07 10.09
CA THR A 51 -11.65 -9.89 11.28
C THR A 51 -12.84 -9.03 10.91
N PHE A 52 -14.04 -9.49 11.27
CA PHE A 52 -15.26 -8.70 11.12
C PHE A 52 -15.43 -7.77 12.33
N GLU A 53 -15.70 -6.50 12.04
CA GLU A 53 -15.92 -5.45 13.03
C GLU A 53 -17.36 -4.91 12.87
N ASN A 54 -17.88 -4.24 13.91
CA ASN A 54 -19.20 -3.61 13.88
C ASN A 54 -20.33 -4.54 13.40
N GLY A 55 -20.36 -5.78 13.91
CA GLY A 55 -21.40 -6.76 13.54
C GLY A 55 -21.35 -7.22 12.08
N GLY A 56 -20.20 -7.06 11.40
CA GLY A 56 -20.02 -7.41 9.99
C GLY A 56 -20.16 -6.23 9.03
N ALA A 57 -20.42 -5.02 9.53
CA ALA A 57 -20.47 -3.82 8.68
C ALA A 57 -19.09 -3.45 8.09
N LEU A 58 -18.01 -3.80 8.80
CA LEU A 58 -16.65 -3.59 8.35
C LEU A 58 -15.86 -4.88 8.48
N MET A 59 -14.84 -5.02 7.64
CA MET A 59 -13.88 -6.10 7.75
C MET A 59 -12.48 -5.52 7.67
N SER A 60 -11.61 -5.93 8.59
CA SER A 60 -10.22 -5.51 8.60
C SER A 60 -9.26 -6.69 8.49
N PHE A 61 -8.12 -6.43 7.88
CA PHE A 61 -7.02 -7.37 7.73
C PHE A 61 -5.71 -6.62 7.56
N ARG A 62 -4.58 -7.32 7.70
CA ARG A 62 -3.26 -6.79 7.38
C ARG A 62 -2.81 -7.31 6.02
N CYS A 63 -2.33 -6.42 5.17
CA CYS A 63 -1.84 -6.72 3.83
C CYS A 63 -0.42 -7.28 3.92
N ILE A 64 -0.23 -8.55 3.55
CA ILE A 64 1.10 -9.12 3.34
C ILE A 64 1.60 -8.62 1.98
N PHE A 65 0.79 -8.83 0.94
CA PHE A 65 1.01 -8.33 -0.41
C PHE A 65 -0.31 -8.22 -1.15
N VAL A 66 -0.87 -7.02 -1.27
CA VAL A 66 -2.17 -6.76 -1.90
C VAL A 66 -2.01 -5.69 -2.96
N HIS A 67 -2.25 -6.05 -4.22
CA HIS A 67 -2.38 -5.06 -5.28
C HIS A 67 -3.77 -4.42 -5.20
N TYR A 68 -3.84 -3.11 -5.36
CA TYR A 68 -5.09 -2.38 -5.46
C TYR A 68 -5.14 -1.52 -6.72
N SER A 69 -6.35 -1.35 -7.23
CA SER A 69 -6.66 -0.46 -8.34
C SER A 69 -7.93 0.29 -8.00
N THR A 70 -7.82 1.61 -8.01
CA THR A 70 -8.84 2.54 -7.60
C THR A 70 -9.20 3.43 -8.77
N LYS A 71 -10.50 3.62 -9.00
CA LYS A 71 -11.02 4.50 -10.03
C LYS A 71 -11.98 5.52 -9.39
N GLY A 72 -11.49 6.75 -9.28
CA GLY A 72 -12.26 7.93 -8.86
C GLY A 72 -12.81 8.70 -10.07
N ILE A 73 -13.35 9.90 -9.81
CA ILE A 73 -13.79 10.82 -10.86
C ILE A 73 -12.55 11.45 -11.51
N GLY A 74 -12.24 11.05 -12.74
CA GLY A 74 -11.09 11.58 -13.49
C GLY A 74 -9.73 11.07 -13.04
N GLU A 75 -9.66 10.29 -11.98
CA GLU A 75 -8.43 9.77 -11.40
C GLU A 75 -8.41 8.24 -11.38
N HIS A 76 -7.26 7.68 -11.77
CA HIS A 76 -6.97 6.26 -11.65
C HIS A 76 -5.68 6.09 -10.87
N GLN A 77 -5.73 5.33 -9.80
CA GLN A 77 -4.57 5.03 -8.96
C GLN A 77 -4.46 3.53 -8.81
N SER A 78 -3.24 3.01 -8.92
CA SER A 78 -2.93 1.63 -8.60
C SER A 78 -1.69 1.60 -7.71
N GLY A 79 -1.58 0.54 -6.93
CA GLY A 79 -0.47 0.40 -6.00
C GLY A 79 -0.45 -0.97 -5.33
N ILE A 80 0.49 -1.11 -4.42
CA ILE A 80 0.67 -2.34 -3.64
C ILE A 80 0.67 -1.95 -2.17
N LEU A 81 -0.24 -2.54 -1.41
CA LEU A 81 -0.23 -2.52 0.04
C LEU A 81 0.59 -3.71 0.54
N HIS A 82 1.59 -3.44 1.36
CA HIS A 82 2.52 -4.45 1.88
C HIS A 82 3.00 -4.09 3.29
N MET A 83 3.93 -4.87 3.86
CA MET A 83 4.49 -4.62 5.20
C MET A 83 3.44 -4.56 6.32
N MET A 84 2.41 -5.40 6.25
CA MET A 84 1.39 -5.55 7.29
C MET A 84 0.54 -4.30 7.53
N GLN A 85 0.47 -3.42 6.53
CA GLN A 85 -0.47 -2.29 6.48
C GLN A 85 -1.89 -2.81 6.73
N ARG A 86 -2.60 -2.18 7.67
CA ARG A 86 -3.98 -2.54 7.96
C ARG A 86 -4.88 -1.88 6.92
N LEU A 87 -5.75 -2.68 6.31
CA LEU A 87 -6.81 -2.20 5.45
C LEU A 87 -8.16 -2.52 6.08
N ILE A 88 -9.08 -1.56 6.03
CA ILE A 88 -10.48 -1.73 6.43
C ILE A 88 -11.33 -1.60 5.19
N VAL A 89 -12.17 -2.59 4.92
CA VAL A 89 -13.10 -2.59 3.79
C VAL A 89 -14.53 -2.69 4.31
N PRO A 90 -15.52 -2.14 3.59
CA PRO A 90 -16.90 -2.29 3.96
C PRO A 90 -17.34 -3.74 3.79
N GLY A 91 -18.23 -4.24 4.66
CA GLY A 91 -18.66 -5.64 4.68
C GLY A 91 -19.54 -6.05 3.50
N ASP A 92 -20.08 -5.09 2.75
CA ASP A 92 -20.88 -5.27 1.54
C ASP A 92 -20.04 -5.33 0.24
N PHE A 93 -18.75 -5.64 0.35
CA PHE A 93 -17.87 -5.81 -0.80
C PHE A 93 -18.33 -6.96 -1.71
N HIS A 94 -18.02 -6.85 -3.01
CA HIS A 94 -18.22 -7.93 -3.98
C HIS A 94 -16.91 -8.68 -4.20
N GLY A 95 -16.87 -9.98 -3.90
CA GLY A 95 -15.69 -10.78 -4.18
C GLY A 95 -15.58 -12.06 -3.35
N ILE A 96 -14.37 -12.60 -3.29
CA ILE A 96 -14.03 -13.83 -2.58
C ILE A 96 -12.96 -13.51 -1.55
N ILE A 97 -13.18 -14.01 -0.34
CA ILE A 97 -12.20 -14.02 0.73
C ILE A 97 -11.99 -15.45 1.17
N GLY A 98 -10.75 -15.90 1.04
CA GLY A 98 -10.31 -17.23 1.43
C GLY A 98 -9.28 -17.15 2.55
N ASN A 99 -8.83 -18.31 2.98
CA ASN A 99 -7.78 -18.44 3.99
C ASN A 99 -6.52 -17.67 3.53
N ASN A 100 -6.31 -16.49 4.10
CA ASN A 100 -5.18 -15.59 3.81
C ASN A 100 -5.15 -14.96 2.42
N PHE A 101 -6.28 -14.88 1.72
CA PHE A 101 -6.34 -14.27 0.39
C PHE A 101 -7.63 -13.48 0.17
N ILE A 102 -7.54 -12.41 -0.62
CA ILE A 102 -8.66 -11.57 -1.01
C ILE A 102 -8.64 -11.29 -2.51
N ILE A 103 -9.82 -11.36 -3.14
CA ILE A 103 -10.17 -10.65 -4.36
C ILE A 103 -11.47 -9.94 -4.06
N ALA A 104 -11.47 -8.61 -3.99
CA ALA A 104 -12.67 -7.86 -3.64
C ALA A 104 -12.75 -6.55 -4.40
N ARG A 105 -13.99 -6.15 -4.71
CA ARG A 105 -14.35 -4.84 -5.21
C ARG A 105 -15.30 -4.19 -4.23
N PHE A 106 -15.03 -2.96 -3.85
CA PHE A 106 -15.88 -2.20 -2.94
C PHE A 106 -15.99 -0.73 -3.38
N PRO A 107 -17.08 -0.04 -2.99
CA PRO A 107 -17.23 1.38 -3.23
C PRO A 107 -16.20 2.19 -2.44
N GLY A 108 -15.77 3.30 -3.03
CA GLY A 108 -14.80 4.21 -2.47
C GLY A 108 -13.39 4.05 -3.06
N THR A 109 -12.49 4.95 -2.67
CA THR A 109 -11.12 5.01 -3.19
C THR A 109 -10.10 4.91 -2.08
N LEU A 110 -9.06 4.10 -2.24
CA LEU A 110 -7.90 4.13 -1.35
C LEU A 110 -6.99 5.28 -1.79
N MET A 111 -6.96 6.36 -1.01
CA MET A 111 -6.01 7.48 -1.15
C MET A 111 -4.80 7.27 -0.25
#